data_AF-A0A848TLV9-F1
#
_entry.id   AF-A0A848TLV9-F1
#
_cell.length_a   1.000
_cell.length_b   1.000
_cell.length_c   1.000
_cell.angle_alpha   90.00
_cell.angle_beta   90.00
_cell.angle_gamma   90.00
#
_symmetry.space_group_name_H-M   'P 1'
#
loop_
_entity.id
_entity.type
_entity.pdbx_description
1 polymer ?
#
loop_
_entity_poly.entity_id
_entity_poly.type
_entity_poly.pdbx_seq_one_letter_code
_entity_poly.pdbx_strand_id
1 'polypeptide(L)'
;MNADTFETATHSALVGGTTTVVSFAAQAKGQSLAQAMTDYAARATVGAMTDYAFHIIVSDFEPPLTEQELRSLIRDGHRSIKVFTTYNIKLDDQSICDVLSIAKEEGALVCIHAENDGLIS
;
A
#
# COMPACT_ATOMS: atom_id res chain seq x y z
N MET A 1 -4.69 16.02 -1.24
CA MET A 1 -4.51 16.21 0.21
C MET A 1 -5.78 15.70 0.86
N ASN A 2 -5.68 14.77 1.81
CA ASN A 2 -6.85 14.24 2.52
C ASN A 2 -7.25 15.23 3.62
N ALA A 3 -8.56 15.34 3.87
CA ALA A 3 -9.07 16.20 4.95
C ALA A 3 -8.76 15.60 6.34
N ASP A 4 -8.73 14.27 6.44
CA ASP A 4 -8.43 13.57 7.67
C ASP A 4 -6.94 13.23 7.83
N THR A 5 -6.45 13.37 9.06
CA THR A 5 -5.18 12.80 9.53
C THR A 5 -5.44 11.41 10.12
N PHE A 6 -4.40 10.68 10.53
CA PHE A 6 -4.59 9.45 11.30
C PHE A 6 -5.36 9.69 12.60
N GLU A 7 -5.14 10.82 13.26
CA GLU A 7 -5.87 11.20 14.48
C GLU A 7 -7.37 11.37 14.21
N THR A 8 -7.74 12.23 13.25
CA THR A 8 -9.16 12.52 12.99
C THR A 8 -9.89 11.33 12.37
N ALA A 9 -9.24 10.59 11.46
CA ALA A 9 -9.81 9.40 10.83
C ALA A 9 -10.06 8.28 11.85
N THR A 10 -9.08 7.96 12.70
CA THR A 10 -9.22 6.89 13.69
C THR A 10 -10.14 7.27 14.85
N HIS A 11 -10.21 8.55 15.23
CA HIS A 11 -11.23 9.05 16.14
C HIS A 11 -12.63 8.84 15.56
N SER A 12 -12.86 9.21 14.29
CA SER A 12 -14.12 9.00 13.59
C SER A 12 -14.48 7.51 13.53
N ALA A 13 -13.52 6.66 13.17
CA ALA A 13 -13.68 5.20 13.15
C ALA A 13 -14.10 4.66 14.53
N LEU A 14 -13.43 5.10 15.60
CA LEU A 14 -13.70 4.68 16.97
C LEU A 14 -15.10 5.09 17.44
N VAL A 15 -15.52 6.33 17.17
CA VAL A 15 -16.88 6.81 17.47
C VAL A 15 -17.94 5.99 16.72
N GLY A 16 -17.61 5.51 15.51
CA GLY A 16 -18.46 4.61 14.73
C GLY A 16 -18.38 3.13 15.14
N GLY A 17 -17.58 2.76 16.14
CA GLY A 17 -17.41 1.38 16.61
C GLY A 17 -16.41 0.53 15.82
N THR A 18 -15.65 1.12 14.89
CA THR A 18 -14.53 0.45 14.21
C THR A 18 -13.26 0.60 15.04
N THR A 19 -12.70 -0.51 15.51
CA THR A 19 -11.54 -0.53 16.42
C THR A 19 -10.20 -0.83 15.73
N THR A 20 -10.22 -1.09 14.42
CA THR A 20 -9.01 -1.34 13.63
C THR A 20 -9.19 -0.81 12.21
N VAL A 21 -8.19 -0.13 11.68
CA VAL A 21 -8.19 0.37 10.29
C VAL A 21 -7.02 -0.19 9.50
N VAL A 22 -7.21 -0.41 8.20
CA VAL A 22 -6.12 -0.77 7.29
C VAL A 22 -5.98 0.33 6.25
N SER A 23 -4.92 1.15 6.39
CA SER A 23 -4.66 2.28 5.50
C SER A 23 -3.80 1.86 4.31
N PHE A 24 -3.80 2.64 3.23
CA PHE A 24 -2.87 2.44 2.13
C PHE A 24 -1.60 3.28 2.33
N ALA A 25 -0.45 2.63 2.41
CA ALA A 25 0.86 3.28 2.37
C ALA A 25 1.24 3.51 0.90
N ALA A 26 1.00 4.73 0.41
CA ALA A 26 1.25 5.11 -0.97
C ALA A 26 2.73 5.37 -1.24
N GLN A 27 3.38 4.48 -2.02
CA GLN A 27 4.71 4.72 -2.58
C GLN A 27 4.65 5.91 -3.55
N ALA A 28 5.49 6.92 -3.33
CA ALA A 28 5.73 7.96 -4.32
C ALA A 28 6.71 7.46 -5.40
N LYS A 29 6.62 8.00 -6.62
CA LYS A 29 7.56 7.65 -7.70
C LYS A 29 9.00 7.92 -7.27
N GLY A 30 9.90 6.95 -7.47
CA GLY A 30 11.30 6.99 -7.03
C GLY A 30 11.53 6.79 -5.53
N GLN A 31 10.47 6.59 -4.72
CA GLN A 31 10.57 6.28 -3.30
C GLN A 31 10.68 4.77 -3.10
N SER A 32 11.51 4.34 -2.14
CA SER A 32 11.56 2.91 -1.78
C SER A 32 10.31 2.47 -1.02
N LEU A 33 9.96 1.17 -1.09
CA LEU A 33 8.79 0.65 -0.38
C LEU A 33 8.98 0.77 1.15
N ALA A 34 10.20 0.53 1.63
CA ALA A 34 10.53 0.65 3.05
C ALA A 34 10.43 2.11 3.56
N GLN A 35 10.82 3.09 2.74
CA GLN A 35 10.64 4.51 3.05
C GLN A 35 9.16 4.87 3.13
N ALA A 36 8.36 4.43 2.15
CA ALA A 36 6.91 4.67 2.16
C ALA A 36 6.27 4.10 3.44
N MET A 37 6.65 2.89 3.85
CA MET A 37 6.18 2.28 5.09
C MET A 37 6.61 3.06 6.34
N THR A 38 7.88 3.48 6.40
CA THR A 38 8.41 4.29 7.51
C THR A 38 7.65 5.61 7.65
N ASP A 39 7.42 6.31 6.54
CA ASP A 39 6.70 7.58 6.52
C ASP A 39 5.26 7.43 7.00
N TYR A 40 4.55 6.38 6.55
CA TYR A 40 3.18 6.12 6.97
C TYR A 40 3.09 5.67 8.43
N ALA A 41 4.03 4.85 8.89
CA ALA A 41 4.12 4.49 10.31
C ALA A 41 4.33 5.74 11.17
N ALA A 42 5.24 6.63 10.79
CA ALA A 42 5.47 7.89 11.50
C ALA A 42 4.19 8.74 11.57
N ARG A 43 3.45 8.90 10.45
CA ARG A 43 2.17 9.63 10.44
C ARG A 43 1.13 9.00 11.37
N ALA A 44 1.05 7.68 11.43
CA ALA A 44 0.11 6.99 12.32
C ALA A 44 0.50 7.17 13.80
N THR A 45 1.80 7.10 14.14
CA THR A 45 2.27 7.28 15.53
C THR A 45 2.02 8.67 16.10
N VAL A 46 1.74 9.68 15.26
CA VAL A 46 1.41 11.03 15.73
C VAL A 46 0.07 11.08 16.47
N GLY A 47 -0.90 10.21 16.13
CA GLY A 47 -2.22 10.32 16.77
C GLY A 47 -3.25 9.23 16.48
N ALA A 48 -2.88 8.08 15.88
CA ALA A 48 -3.84 6.98 15.70
C ALA A 48 -4.41 6.51 17.05
N MET A 49 -5.74 6.46 17.15
CA MET A 49 -6.49 6.09 18.36
C MET A 49 -7.01 4.64 18.36
N THR A 50 -6.89 3.96 17.23
CA THR A 50 -7.25 2.56 17.03
C THR A 50 -6.03 1.74 16.62
N ASP A 51 -6.11 0.42 16.69
CA ASP A 51 -5.12 -0.43 16.04
C ASP A 51 -5.11 -0.15 14.53
N TYR A 52 -3.96 -0.32 13.89
CA TYR A 52 -3.81 -0.07 12.46
C TYR A 52 -2.84 -1.03 11.78
N ALA A 53 -3.08 -1.25 10.49
CA ALA A 53 -2.16 -1.94 9.58
C ALA A 53 -2.11 -1.20 8.23
N PHE A 54 -1.24 -1.66 7.32
CA PHE A 54 -1.08 -1.04 6.01
C PHE A 54 -1.20 -2.06 4.86
N HIS A 55 -1.89 -1.64 3.80
CA HIS A 55 -1.66 -2.14 2.45
C HIS A 55 -0.50 -1.35 1.83
N ILE A 56 0.54 -2.03 1.31
CA ILE A 56 1.61 -1.37 0.57
C ILE A 56 1.10 -1.09 -0.85
N ILE A 57 1.01 0.17 -1.28
CA ILE A 57 0.80 0.46 -2.70
C ILE A 57 2.14 0.37 -3.42
N VAL A 58 2.23 -0.52 -4.41
CA VAL A 58 3.36 -0.59 -5.34
C VAL A 58 2.96 0.20 -6.59
N SER A 59 3.59 1.36 -6.78
CA SER A 59 3.33 2.29 -7.89
C SER A 59 4.53 2.47 -8.81
N ASP A 60 5.70 2.04 -8.37
CA ASP A 60 6.96 2.11 -9.10
C ASP A 60 7.71 0.79 -8.85
N PHE A 61 7.62 -0.13 -9.81
CA PHE A 61 8.16 -1.48 -9.71
C PHE A 61 9.32 -1.66 -10.69
N GLU A 62 10.54 -1.50 -10.17
CA GLU A 62 11.80 -1.70 -10.89
C GLU A 62 12.59 -2.84 -10.24
N PRO A 63 12.57 -4.06 -10.79
CA PRO A 63 13.43 -5.16 -10.37
C PRO A 63 14.92 -4.87 -10.68
N PRO A 64 15.87 -5.40 -9.90
CA PRO A 64 15.65 -6.32 -8.77
C PRO A 64 15.37 -5.61 -7.44
N LEU A 65 15.50 -4.29 -7.38
CA LEU A 65 15.48 -3.54 -6.12
C LEU A 65 14.12 -3.62 -5.43
N THR A 66 13.06 -3.23 -6.15
CA THR A 66 11.69 -3.21 -5.58
C THR A 66 11.15 -4.61 -5.29
N GLU A 67 11.57 -5.62 -6.06
CA GLU A 67 11.28 -7.02 -5.77
C GLU A 67 11.88 -7.44 -4.41
N GLN A 68 13.16 -7.14 -4.17
CA GLN A 68 13.84 -7.51 -2.92
C GLN A 68 13.20 -6.81 -1.72
N GLU A 69 12.86 -5.53 -1.85
CA GLU A 69 12.16 -4.77 -0.81
C GLU A 69 10.77 -5.35 -0.54
N LEU A 70 10.00 -5.67 -1.59
CA LEU A 70 8.68 -6.24 -1.45
C LEU A 70 8.74 -7.58 -0.70
N ARG A 71 9.66 -8.48 -1.08
CA ARG A 71 9.86 -9.76 -0.37
C ARG A 71 10.24 -9.54 1.09
N SER A 72 11.15 -8.60 1.38
CA SER A 72 11.55 -8.28 2.76
C SER A 72 10.34 -7.81 3.59
N LEU A 73 9.57 -6.85 3.07
CA LEU A 73 8.42 -6.30 3.78
C LEU A 73 7.33 -7.34 4.02
N ILE A 74 7.08 -8.25 3.07
CA ILE A 74 6.14 -9.36 3.26
C ILE A 74 6.60 -10.26 4.42
N ARG A 75 7.89 -10.61 4.46
CA ARG A 75 8.49 -11.43 5.53
C ARG A 75 8.46 -10.74 6.89
N ASP A 76 8.55 -9.40 6.90
CA ASP A 76 8.42 -8.56 8.10
C ASP A 76 6.94 -8.39 8.56
N GLY A 77 5.98 -8.97 7.83
CA GLY A 77 4.57 -9.03 8.21
C GLY A 77 3.64 -8.12 7.40
N HIS A 78 4.16 -7.31 6.48
CA HIS A 78 3.35 -6.49 5.57
C HIS A 78 2.82 -7.30 4.38
N ARG A 79 1.88 -8.21 4.66
CA ARG A 79 1.40 -9.23 3.72
C ARG A 79 0.22 -8.78 2.86
N SER A 80 -0.05 -7.49 2.75
CA SER A 80 -1.14 -6.97 1.92
C SER A 80 -0.65 -5.86 1.00
N ILE A 81 -0.86 -6.05 -0.28
CA ILE A 81 -0.29 -5.27 -1.37
C ILE A 81 -1.43 -4.69 -2.19
N LYS A 82 -1.28 -3.47 -2.68
CA LYS A 82 -2.23 -2.80 -3.57
C LYS A 82 -1.52 -2.38 -4.85
N VAL A 83 -2.12 -2.69 -5.99
CA VAL A 83 -1.67 -2.23 -7.30
C VAL A 83 -2.83 -1.58 -8.06
N PHE A 84 -2.51 -0.77 -9.06
CA PHE A 84 -3.46 -0.05 -9.90
C PHE A 84 -3.24 -0.39 -11.37
N THR A 85 -4.32 -0.52 -12.12
CA THR A 85 -4.30 -0.68 -13.60
C THR A 85 -4.60 0.64 -14.32
N THR A 86 -4.70 1.75 -13.60
CA THR A 86 -5.02 3.09 -14.12
C THR A 86 -4.34 4.20 -13.30
N TYR A 87 -4.49 5.44 -13.77
CA TYR A 87 -3.90 6.67 -13.23
C TYR A 87 -2.38 6.74 -13.47
N ASN A 88 -1.78 7.82 -13.00
CA ASN A 88 -0.33 8.03 -13.04
C ASN A 88 0.49 7.07 -12.16
N ILE A 89 -0.18 6.17 -11.44
CA ILE A 89 0.41 5.14 -10.56
C ILE A 89 0.14 3.72 -11.07
N LYS A 90 -0.35 3.57 -12.33
CA LYS A 90 -0.58 2.26 -12.92
C LYS A 90 0.72 1.50 -13.10
N LEU A 91 0.64 0.19 -12.88
CA LEU A 91 1.65 -0.75 -13.33
C LEU A 91 1.26 -1.30 -14.70
N ASP A 92 2.26 -1.69 -15.48
CA ASP A 92 2.04 -2.49 -16.69
C ASP A 92 1.72 -3.97 -16.33
N ASP A 93 1.21 -4.72 -17.30
CA ASP A 93 0.78 -6.11 -17.11
C ASP A 93 1.91 -7.04 -16.63
N GLN A 94 3.15 -6.81 -17.10
CA GLN A 94 4.30 -7.62 -16.70
C GLN A 94 4.63 -7.37 -15.22
N SER A 95 4.73 -6.10 -14.83
CA SER A 95 4.93 -5.69 -13.43
C SER A 95 3.85 -6.25 -12.50
N ILE A 96 2.57 -6.25 -12.93
CA ILE A 96 1.48 -6.84 -12.15
C ILE A 96 1.67 -8.36 -12.01
N CYS A 97 2.03 -9.06 -13.08
CA CYS A 97 2.30 -10.50 -13.04
C CYS A 97 3.45 -10.85 -12.09
N ASP A 98 4.50 -10.02 -12.06
CA ASP A 98 5.65 -10.22 -11.18
C ASP A 98 5.26 -10.00 -9.71
N VAL A 99 4.52 -8.94 -9.40
CA VAL A 99 3.97 -8.70 -8.04
C VAL A 99 3.07 -9.85 -7.59
N LEU A 100 2.20 -10.35 -8.46
CA LEU A 100 1.34 -11.50 -8.16
C LEU A 100 2.16 -12.78 -7.90
N SER A 101 3.24 -12.98 -8.65
CA SER A 101 4.13 -14.14 -8.49
C SER A 101 4.89 -14.08 -7.16
N ILE A 102 5.47 -12.93 -6.83
CA ILE A 102 6.12 -12.68 -5.53
C ILE A 102 5.14 -12.89 -4.38
N ALA A 103 3.93 -12.33 -4.48
CA ALA A 103 2.91 -12.46 -3.45
C ALA A 103 2.49 -13.92 -3.25
N LYS A 104 2.37 -14.71 -4.33
CA LYS A 104 2.09 -16.15 -4.25
C LYS A 104 3.21 -16.91 -3.53
N GLU A 105 4.46 -16.61 -3.85
CA GLU A 105 5.63 -17.27 -3.25
C GLU A 105 5.82 -16.94 -1.77
N GLU A 106 5.64 -15.69 -1.38
CA GLU A 106 5.84 -15.21 0.00
C GLU A 106 4.55 -15.27 0.85
N GLY A 107 3.42 -15.64 0.24
CA GLY A 107 2.11 -15.74 0.90
C GLY A 107 1.52 -14.39 1.31
N ALA A 108 1.46 -13.44 0.38
CA ALA A 108 0.79 -12.15 0.54
C ALA A 108 -0.51 -12.08 -0.29
N LEU A 109 -1.40 -11.16 0.08
CA LEU A 109 -2.62 -10.84 -0.65
C LEU A 109 -2.39 -9.62 -1.54
N VAL A 110 -2.75 -9.72 -2.82
CA VAL A 110 -2.76 -8.58 -3.75
C VAL A 110 -4.20 -8.10 -3.98
N CYS A 111 -4.43 -6.84 -3.64
CA CYS A 111 -5.63 -6.09 -3.98
C CYS A 111 -5.37 -5.29 -5.27
N ILE A 112 -6.28 -5.33 -6.22
CA ILE A 112 -6.15 -4.60 -7.50
C ILE A 112 -7.23 -3.53 -7.58
N HIS A 113 -6.85 -2.30 -7.91
CA HIS A 113 -7.78 -1.31 -8.43
C HIS A 113 -7.91 -1.51 -9.94
N ALA A 114 -8.97 -2.19 -10.36
CA ALA A 114 -9.11 -2.75 -11.71
C ALA A 114 -10.04 -1.89 -12.59
N GLU A 115 -9.48 -0.86 -13.21
CA GLU A 115 -10.13 -0.05 -14.24
C GLU A 115 -9.29 -0.09 -15.53
N ASN A 116 -9.92 0.01 -16.70
CA ASN A 116 -9.18 0.10 -17.96
C ASN A 116 -8.76 1.56 -18.21
N ASP A 117 -7.46 1.84 -18.06
CA ASP A 117 -6.92 3.19 -18.19
C ASP A 117 -7.28 3.87 -19.51
N GLY A 118 -7.14 3.16 -20.64
CA GLY A 118 -7.41 3.72 -21.97
C GLY A 118 -8.87 4.09 -22.23
N LEU A 119 -9.81 3.64 -21.38
CA LEU A 119 -11.21 4.06 -21.44
C LEU A 119 -11.52 5.30 -20.57
N ILE A 120 -10.70 5.58 -19.57
CA ILE A 120 -10.99 6.62 -18.55
C ILE A 120 -9.94 7.75 -18.52
N SER A 121 -8.86 7.64 -19.30
CA SER A 121 -7.79 8.64 -19.43
C SER A 121 -8.07 9.68 -20.50
#